data_AF-A0A4Y2SBA5-F1
#
_entry.id   AF-A0A4Y2SBA5-F1
#
_cell.length_a   1.000
_cell.length_b   1.000
_cell.length_c   1.000
_cell.angle_alpha   90.00
_cell.angle_beta   90.00
_cell.angle_gamma   90.00
#
_symmetry.space_group_name_H-M   'P 1'
#
loop_
_entity.id
_entity.type
_entity.pdbx_description
1 polymer ?
#
loop_
_entity_poly.entity_id
_entity_poly.type
_entity_poly.pdbx_seq_one_letter_code
_entity_poly.pdbx_strand_id
1 'polypeptide(L)' 'DNQLKTLPDDLFNEMMGLRRIYLDNNELEDIPENLWCPIWADLEILDLRGNPLNCSSTSVDWITDLRPPLHLYGSC' A
#
# COMPACT_ATOMS: atom_id res chain seq x y z
N ASP A 1 17.89 1.00 0.40
CA ASP A 1 17.38 -0.38 0.42
C ASP A 1 17.04 -0.79 1.83
N ASN A 2 15.75 -0.99 2.06
CA ASN A 2 15.24 -1.61 3.28
C ASN A 2 14.83 -3.05 2.93
N GLN A 3 14.55 -3.87 3.95
CA GLN A 3 14.15 -5.27 3.80
C GLN A 3 12.82 -5.51 4.51
N LEU A 4 11.89 -4.55 4.37
CA LEU A 4 10.59 -4.65 5.03
C LEU A 4 9.78 -5.76 4.36
N LYS A 5 9.39 -6.75 5.16
CA LYS A 5 8.53 -7.86 4.74
C LYS A 5 7.07 -7.64 5.10
N THR A 6 6.85 -6.96 6.22
CA THR A 6 5.53 -6.64 6.73
C THR A 6 5.53 -5.23 7.31
N LEU A 7 4.35 -4.65 7.42
CA LEU A 7 4.09 -3.41 8.13
C LEU A 7 3.17 -3.73 9.32
N PRO A 8 3.31 -3.04 10.46
CA PRO A 8 2.37 -3.19 11.56
C PRO A 8 0.96 -2.79 11.13
N ASP A 9 -0.06 -3.56 11.51
CA ASP A 9 -1.45 -3.37 11.06
C ASP A 9 -2.05 -2.01 11.44
N ASP A 10 -1.51 -1.36 12.48
CA ASP A 10 -1.97 -0.08 13.03
C ASP A 10 -1.12 1.12 12.60
N LEU A 11 -0.14 0.91 11.72
CA LEU A 11 0.89 1.91 11.38
C LEU A 11 0.29 3.26 10.95
N PHE A 12 -0.82 3.26 10.22
CA PHE A 12 -1.40 4.47 9.63
C PHE A 12 -2.60 5.05 10.40
N ASN A 13 -3.00 4.46 11.53
CA ASN A 13 -4.25 4.82 12.25
C ASN A 13 -4.36 6.30 12.65
N GLU A 14 -3.25 6.94 12.99
CA GLU A 14 -3.23 8.36 13.43
C GLU A 14 -2.61 9.31 12.39
N MET A 15 -2.42 8.83 11.15
CA MET A 15 -1.73 9.56 10.09
C MET A 15 -2.70 10.21 9.09
N MET A 16 -3.79 10.84 9.57
CA MET A 16 -4.86 11.42 8.73
C MET A 16 -4.42 12.55 7.76
N GLY A 17 -3.16 12.96 7.79
CA GLY A 17 -2.58 13.93 6.84
C GLY A 17 -1.65 13.32 5.78
N LEU A 18 -1.49 11.99 5.78
CA LEU A 18 -0.52 11.32 4.94
C LEU A 18 -0.98 11.30 3.48
N ARG A 19 -0.18 11.89 2.59
CA ARG A 19 -0.50 11.99 1.16
C ARG A 19 0.41 11.17 0.26
N ARG A 20 1.62 10.83 0.72
CA ARG A 20 2.65 10.20 -0.10
C ARG A 20 3.38 9.13 0.70
N ILE A 21 3.38 7.91 0.18
CA ILE A 21 4.11 6.77 0.72
C ILE A 21 5.05 6.23 -0.36
N TYR A 22 6.30 6.03 0.03
CA TYR A 22 7.32 5.37 -0.80
C TYR A 22 7.83 4.15 -0.03
N LEU A 23 7.51 2.96 -0.55
CA LEU A 23 7.93 1.65 -0.04
C LEU A 23 8.61 0.83 -1.13
N ASP A 24 9.08 1.49 -2.19
CA ASP A 24 9.78 0.85 -3.29
C ASP A 24 11.04 0.10 -2.83
N ASN A 25 11.39 -0.95 -3.55
CA ASN A 25 12.55 -1.79 -3.29
C ASN A 25 12.60 -2.36 -1.85
N ASN A 26 11.52 -3.04 -1.46
CA ASN A 26 11.39 -3.82 -0.22
C ASN A 26 10.98 -5.27 -0.55
N GLU A 27 10.59 -6.03 0.47
CA GLU A 27 10.20 -7.44 0.38
C GLU A 27 8.71 -7.64 0.75
N LEU A 28 7.87 -6.64 0.49
CA LEU A 28 6.43 -6.71 0.79
C LEU A 28 5.74 -7.66 -0.19
N GLU A 29 5.03 -8.64 0.35
CA GLU A 29 4.24 -9.60 -0.44
C GLU A 29 2.76 -9.23 -0.49
N ASP A 30 2.24 -8.61 0.58
CA ASP A 30 0.81 -8.35 0.74
C ASP A 30 0.52 -6.87 1.04
N ILE A 31 -0.69 -6.43 0.67
CA ILE A 31 -1.20 -5.08 0.91
C ILE A 31 -2.57 -5.20 1.60
N PRO A 32 -2.61 -5.44 2.93
CA PRO A 32 -3.87 -5.74 3.62
C PRO A 32 -4.75 -4.49 3.74
N GLU A 33 -5.99 -4.54 3.25
CA GLU A 33 -6.95 -3.42 3.24
C GLU A 33 -7.00 -2.63 4.56
N ASN A 34 -7.11 -3.33 5.70
CA ASN A 34 -7.23 -2.71 7.03
C ASN A 34 -6.09 -1.75 7.38
N LEU A 35 -4.87 -2.05 6.93
CA LEU A 35 -3.71 -1.20 7.16
C LEU A 35 -3.87 0.15 6.44
N TRP A 36 -4.40 0.13 5.22
CA TRP A 36 -4.44 1.29 4.32
C TRP A 36 -5.73 2.11 4.43
N CYS A 37 -6.83 1.48 4.86
CA CYS A 37 -8.13 2.10 5.08
C CYS A 37 -8.10 3.48 5.78
N PRO A 38 -7.33 3.69 6.87
CA PRO A 38 -7.30 4.97 7.57
C PRO A 38 -6.83 6.17 6.73
N ILE A 39 -6.02 5.93 5.70
CA ILE A 39 -5.36 6.97 4.89
C ILE A 39 -5.73 6.93 3.41
N TRP A 40 -6.39 5.86 2.95
CA TRP A 40 -6.61 5.58 1.53
C TRP A 40 -7.34 6.72 0.79
N ALA A 41 -8.32 7.33 1.45
CA ALA A 41 -9.14 8.40 0.86
C ALA A 41 -8.35 9.68 0.54
N ASP A 42 -7.27 9.94 1.29
CA ASP A 42 -6.45 11.15 1.17
C ASP A 42 -5.09 10.89 0.51
N LEU A 43 -4.75 9.62 0.26
CA LEU A 43 -3.48 9.24 -0.34
C LEU A 43 -3.42 9.69 -1.81
N GLU A 44 -2.36 10.42 -2.16
CA GLU A 44 -2.11 10.89 -3.53
C GLU A 44 -1.12 9.99 -4.26
N ILE A 45 -0.08 9.52 -3.54
CA ILE A 45 1.01 8.74 -4.10
C ILE A 45 1.28 7.51 -3.23
N LEU A 46 1.32 6.35 -3.87
CA LEU A 46 1.81 5.11 -3.31
C LEU A 46 2.78 4.46 -4.29
N ASP A 47 4.05 4.36 -3.90
CA ASP A 47 5.07 3.65 -4.68
C ASP A 47 5.47 2.35 -3.98
N LEU A 48 5.21 1.23 -4.65
CA LEU A 48 5.49 -0.13 -4.22
C LEU A 48 6.37 -0.88 -5.23
N ARG A 49 6.96 -0.18 -6.22
CA ARG A 49 7.78 -0.82 -7.25
C ARG A 49 8.94 -1.60 -6.63
N GLY A 50 9.26 -2.75 -7.21
CA GLY A 50 10.35 -3.60 -6.71
C GLY A 50 10.01 -4.38 -5.43
N ASN A 51 8.73 -4.53 -5.08
CA ASN A 51 8.25 -5.47 -4.07
C ASN A 51 7.67 -6.72 -4.75
N PRO A 52 7.82 -7.93 -4.18
CA PRO A 52 7.26 -9.18 -4.69
C PRO A 52 5.76 -9.34 -4.38
N LEU A 53 4.94 -8.35 -4.74
CA LEU A 53 3.52 -8.29 -4.41
C LEU A 53 2.73 -9.48 -4.98
N ASN A 54 1.84 -10.05 -4.18
CA ASN A 54 0.94 -11.14 -4.53
C ASN A 54 -0.41 -10.60 -5.01
N CYS A 55 -0.73 -10.81 -6.29
CA CYS A 55 -2.01 -10.41 -6.90
C CYS A 55 -2.99 -11.55 -7.13
N SER A 56 -3.01 -12.50 -6.20
CA SER A 56 -4.24 -13.27 -5.99
C SER A 56 -5.41 -12.30 -5.82
N SER A 57 -6.53 -12.57 -6.51
CA SER A 57 -7.67 -11.63 -6.60
C SER A 57 -8.07 -11.09 -5.23
N THR A 58 -8.19 -11.96 -4.23
CA THR A 58 -8.59 -11.60 -2.88
C THR A 58 -7.67 -10.59 -2.16
N SER A 59 -6.41 -10.48 -2.57
CA SER A 59 -5.41 -9.68 -1.85
C SER A 59 -5.33 -8.23 -2.34
N VAL A 60 -5.84 -7.95 -3.54
CA VAL A 60 -5.74 -6.62 -4.17
C VAL A 60 -7.03 -6.10 -4.80
N ASP A 61 -8.12 -6.88 -4.83
CA ASP A 61 -9.42 -6.44 -5.39
C ASP A 61 -9.89 -5.11 -4.77
N TRP A 62 -9.67 -4.93 -3.45
CA TRP A 62 -10.05 -3.73 -2.71
C TRP A 62 -9.36 -2.45 -3.24
N ILE A 63 -8.15 -2.57 -3.81
CA ILE A 63 -7.38 -1.45 -4.35
C ILE A 63 -8.10 -0.84 -5.57
N THR A 64 -8.76 -1.69 -6.37
CA THR A 64 -9.52 -1.24 -7.52
C THR A 64 -10.95 -0.84 -7.16
N ASP A 65 -11.54 -1.49 -6.15
CA ASP A 65 -12.91 -1.20 -5.69
C ASP A 65 -13.00 0.14 -4.93
N LEU A 66 -12.00 0.41 -4.10
CA LEU A 66 -11.86 1.68 -3.39
C LEU A 66 -10.95 2.58 -4.24
N ARG A 67 -11.55 3.42 -5.10
CA ARG A 67 -10.87 4.43 -5.95
C ARG A 67 -9.38 4.64 -5.58
N PRO A 68 -8.43 4.20 -6.40
CA PRO A 68 -7.01 4.23 -6.03
C PRO A 68 -6.47 5.67 -5.94
N PRO A 69 -5.31 5.86 -5.27
CA PRO A 69 -4.61 7.13 -5.24
C PRO A 69 -4.26 7.61 -6.65
N LEU A 70 -4.05 8.91 -6.81
CA LEU A 70 -3.77 9.54 -8.11
C LEU A 70 -2.57 8.89 -8.82
N HIS A 71 -1.56 8.50 -8.05
CA HIS A 71 -0.37 7.82 -8.53
C HIS A 71 -0.12 6.56 -7.71
N LEU A 72 -0.55 5.42 -8.24
CA LEU A 72 -0.23 4.09 -7.72
C LEU A 72 0.83 3.45 -8.63
N TYR A 73 2.02 3.20 -8.09
CA TYR A 73 3.09 2.51 -8.79
C TYR A 73 3.36 1.17 -8.12
N GLY A 74 3.36 0.11 -8.89
CA GLY A 74 3.58 -1.24 -8.39
C GLY A 74 3.20 -2.23 -9.47
N SER A 75 3.71 -3.45 -9.33
CA SER A 75 3.35 -4.54 -10.22
C SER A 75 3.45 -5.85 -9.48
N CYS A 76 2.60 -6.73 -9.96
CA CYS A 76 2.43 -8.13 -9.75
C CYS A 76 1.85 -8.63 -11.10
#